data_AF-A0A3N4DV68-F1
#
_entry.id   AF-A0A3N4DV68-F1
#
_cell.length_a   1.000
_cell.length_b   1.000
_cell.length_c   1.000
_cell.angle_alpha   90.00
_cell.angle_beta   90.00
_cell.angle_gamma   90.00
#
_symmetry.space_group_name_H-M   'P 1'
#
loop_
_entity.id
_entity.type
_entity.pdbx_description
1 polymer ?
#
loop_
_entity_poly.entity_id
_entity_poly.type
_entity_poly.pdbx_seq_one_letter_code
_entity_poly.pdbx_strand_id
1 'polypeptide(L)'
;MPDKNEEHKGAHGGVRKGAGRKTRYEKTIVIRVPEQYKSAIKALIEHIDECEKVDRHYSPVVSKPIFTRSLQGKPQQVTFTVSPVKAT
;
A
#
# COMPACT_ATOMS: atom_id res chain seq x y z
N MET A 1 -27.64 -56.28 9.11
CA MET A 1 -28.21 -54.94 8.85
C MET A 1 -28.78 -54.40 10.16
N PRO A 2 -28.54 -53.14 10.56
CA PRO A 2 -28.13 -52.02 9.71
C PRO A 2 -26.80 -51.34 10.10
N ASP A 3 -26.13 -50.84 9.06
CA ASP A 3 -25.00 -49.91 9.08
C ASP A 3 -25.33 -48.58 9.74
N LYS A 4 -24.33 -47.95 10.39
CA LYS A 4 -24.38 -46.55 10.79
C LYS A 4 -23.10 -45.83 10.36
N ASN A 5 -23.26 -45.01 9.33
CA ASN A 5 -22.35 -43.95 8.89
C ASN A 5 -21.92 -43.04 10.06
N GLU A 6 -20.70 -42.51 10.04
CA GLU A 6 -20.42 -41.10 9.65
C GLU A 6 -18.97 -40.70 9.91
N GLU A 7 -18.45 -39.92 8.97
CA GLU A 7 -17.09 -39.39 8.89
C GLU A 7 -16.70 -38.54 10.10
N HIS A 8 -15.56 -38.83 10.74
CA HIS A 8 -14.86 -37.86 11.59
C HIS A 8 -13.45 -37.62 11.05
N LYS A 9 -13.39 -36.78 10.00
CA LYS A 9 -12.15 -36.13 9.56
C LYS A 9 -11.69 -35.20 10.68
N GLY A 10 -10.59 -35.55 11.34
CA GLY A 10 -10.01 -34.77 12.42
C GLY A 10 -9.80 -33.32 11.99
N ALA A 11 -10.51 -32.40 12.63
CA ALA A 11 -10.24 -30.98 12.51
C ALA A 11 -8.93 -30.69 13.25
N HIS A 12 -7.81 -30.76 12.54
CA HIS A 12 -6.53 -30.28 13.04
C HIS A 12 -6.67 -28.79 13.38
N GLY A 13 -6.41 -28.47 14.65
CA GLY A 13 -6.88 -27.26 15.30
C GLY A 13 -6.30 -25.93 14.79
N GLY A 14 -6.92 -24.86 15.28
CA GLY A 14 -6.33 -23.51 15.35
C GLY A 14 -7.05 -22.41 14.57
N VAL A 15 -7.87 -22.75 13.57
CA VAL A 15 -8.55 -21.76 12.75
C VAL A 15 -9.90 -21.38 13.39
N ARG A 16 -9.87 -20.44 14.33
CA ARG A 16 -11.06 -19.73 14.83
C ARG A 16 -11.16 -18.35 14.18
N LYS A 17 -12.36 -17.83 13.98
CA LYS A 17 -12.59 -16.47 13.47
C LYS A 17 -11.90 -15.47 14.41
N GLY A 18 -10.84 -14.81 13.95
CA GLY A 18 -10.01 -13.92 14.75
C GLY A 18 -8.78 -14.57 15.42
N ALA A 19 -8.42 -15.82 15.09
CA ALA A 19 -7.10 -16.36 15.39
C ALA A 19 -6.04 -15.73 14.49
N GLY A 20 -4.90 -15.36 15.07
CA GLY A 20 -3.78 -14.72 14.39
C GLY A 20 -3.52 -13.30 14.90
N ARG A 21 -2.27 -12.86 14.86
CA ARG A 21 -1.89 -11.48 15.16
C ARG A 21 -2.35 -10.61 13.99
N LYS A 22 -3.20 -9.61 14.26
CA LYS A 22 -3.57 -8.60 13.25
C LYS A 22 -2.29 -7.96 12.71
N THR A 23 -2.12 -7.97 11.39
CA THR A 23 -1.00 -7.29 10.75
C THR A 23 -1.13 -5.79 10.99
N ARG A 24 0.00 -5.11 11.21
CA ARG A 24 0.04 -3.63 11.29
C ARG A 24 -0.39 -2.97 9.99
N TYR A 25 -0.22 -3.67 8.88
CA TYR A 25 -0.52 -3.20 7.55
C TYR A 25 -1.89 -3.69 7.11
N GLU A 26 -2.63 -2.79 6.48
CA GLU A 26 -3.83 -3.12 5.70
C GLU A 26 -3.45 -3.97 4.47
N LYS A 27 -4.45 -4.34 3.67
CA LYS A 27 -4.30 -5.21 2.50
C LYS A 27 -3.25 -4.67 1.52
N THR A 28 -2.07 -5.31 1.49
CA THR A 28 -0.98 -4.94 0.58
C THR A 28 -1.25 -5.48 -0.83
N ILE A 29 -0.97 -4.67 -1.85
CA ILE A 29 -1.11 -5.03 -3.25
C ILE A 29 0.28 -5.10 -3.89
N VAL A 30 0.56 -6.18 -4.62
CA VAL A 30 1.77 -6.31 -5.42
C VAL A 30 1.47 -5.83 -6.84
N ILE A 31 2.17 -4.78 -7.28
CA ILE A 31 2.07 -4.23 -8.64
C ILE A 31 3.38 -4.46 -9.40
N ARG A 32 3.29 -4.71 -10.72
CA ARG A 32 4.45 -4.75 -11.61
C ARG A 32 4.66 -3.37 -12.20
N VAL A 33 5.87 -2.85 -12.05
CA VAL A 33 6.23 -1.51 -12.53
C VAL A 33 7.60 -1.54 -13.23
N PRO A 34 7.80 -0.74 -14.29
CA PRO A 34 9.12 -0.55 -14.88
C PRO A 34 10.14 -0.10 -13.84
N GLU A 35 11.36 -0.64 -13.91
CA GLU A 35 12.42 -0.35 -12.94
C GLU A 35 12.78 1.14 -12.88
N GLN A 36 12.66 1.83 -14.01
CA GLN A 36 12.91 3.28 -14.13
C GLN A 36 11.98 4.12 -13.25
N TYR A 37 10.78 3.61 -12.93
CA TYR A 37 9.80 4.30 -12.09
C TYR A 37 9.93 3.93 -10.61
N LYS A 38 10.76 2.94 -10.26
CA LYS A 38 10.90 2.45 -8.89
C LYS A 38 11.30 3.56 -7.91
N SER A 39 12.22 4.45 -8.30
CA SER A 39 12.66 5.57 -7.46
C SER A 39 11.54 6.59 -7.24
N ALA A 40 10.84 6.97 -8.30
CA ALA A 40 9.72 7.91 -8.24
C ALA A 40 8.56 7.39 -7.39
N ILE A 41 8.21 6.11 -7.53
CA ILE A 41 7.13 5.48 -6.75
C ILE A 41 7.49 5.39 -5.28
N LYS A 42 8.73 4.99 -4.95
CA LYS A 42 9.19 4.93 -3.55
C LYS A 42 9.13 6.30 -2.89
N ALA A 43 9.63 7.33 -3.57
CA ALA A 43 9.64 8.69 -3.06
C ALA A 43 8.22 9.27 -2.96
N LEU A 44 7.30 8.89 -3.84
CA LEU A 44 5.89 9.24 -3.72
C LEU A 44 5.27 8.64 -2.45
N ILE A 45 5.47 7.34 -2.22
CA ILE A 45 4.94 6.66 -1.02
C ILE A 45 5.51 7.30 0.24
N GLU A 46 6.83 7.50 0.30
CA GLU A 46 7.50 8.16 1.42
C GLU A 46 6.96 9.58 1.66
N HIS A 47 6.75 10.36 0.60
CA HIS A 47 6.19 11.70 0.73
C HIS A 47 4.74 11.69 1.23
N ILE A 48 3.93 10.71 0.82
CA ILE A 48 2.57 10.53 1.34
C ILE A 48 2.61 10.13 2.82
N ASP A 49 3.51 9.22 3.21
CA ASP A 49 3.68 8.78 4.60
C ASP A 49 4.16 9.95 5.50
N GLU A 50 5.05 10.82 5.01
CA GLU A 50 5.43 12.07 5.69
C GLU A 50 4.24 13.02 5.88
N CYS A 51 3.30 12.98 4.93
CA CYS A 51 2.08 13.77 4.91
C CYS A 51 0.88 13.05 5.56
N GLU A 52 1.07 11.94 6.29
CA GLU A 52 -0.03 11.17 6.89
C GLU A 52 -0.90 12.01 7.85
N LYS A 53 -0.31 13.05 8.46
CA LYS A 53 -0.98 13.97 9.41
C LYS A 53 -1.47 15.27 8.77
N VAL A 54 -1.72 15.29 7.45
CA VAL A 54 -2.32 16.44 6.76
C VAL A 54 -3.72 16.70 7.32
N ASP A 55 -3.89 17.83 8.00
CA ASP A 55 -5.19 18.33 8.46
C ASP A 55 -5.63 19.53 7.61
N ARG A 56 -6.84 20.06 7.82
CA ARG A 56 -7.42 21.19 7.06
C ARG A 56 -6.58 22.48 7.10
N HIS A 57 -5.69 22.60 8.09
CA HIS A 57 -4.75 23.72 8.26
C HIS A 57 -3.36 23.45 7.67
N TYR A 58 -3.15 22.30 7.02
CA TYR A 58 -1.88 21.94 6.42
C TYR A 58 -1.60 22.81 5.20
N SER A 59 -0.41 23.42 5.17
CA SER A 59 0.03 24.17 3.99
C SER A 59 0.43 23.18 2.88
N PRO A 60 0.14 23.45 1.60
CA PRO A 60 0.58 22.56 0.52
C PRO A 60 2.08 22.34 0.60
N VAL A 61 2.50 21.07 0.62
CA VAL A 61 3.92 20.71 0.66
C VAL A 61 4.32 20.12 -0.69
N VAL A 62 5.46 20.56 -1.18
CA VAL A 62 6.09 20.07 -2.40
C VAL A 62 7.24 19.15 -2.00
N SER A 63 7.29 17.96 -2.59
CA SER A 63 8.36 16.99 -2.36
C SER A 63 9.71 17.50 -2.89
N LYS A 64 10.80 16.86 -2.46
CA LYS A 64 12.10 17.03 -3.12
C LYS A 64 12.01 16.60 -4.60
N PRO A 65 12.71 17.29 -5.52
CA PRO A 65 12.70 16.92 -6.93
C PRO A 65 13.40 15.58 -7.13
N ILE A 66 12.74 14.69 -7.88
CA ILE A 66 13.26 13.39 -8.25
C ILE A 66 13.62 13.41 -9.72
N PHE A 67 14.89 13.11 -10.00
CA PHE A 67 15.38 12.99 -11.37
C PHE A 67 15.25 11.54 -11.81
N THR A 68 14.50 11.33 -12.87
CA THR A 68 14.33 10.01 -13.49
C THR A 68 14.45 10.13 -15.01
N ARG A 69 14.48 8.99 -15.70
CA ARG A 69 14.37 8.93 -17.14
C ARG A 69 13.02 8.32 -17.52
N SER A 70 12.43 8.84 -18.59
CA SER A 70 11.25 8.22 -19.18
C SER A 70 11.59 6.86 -19.78
N LEU A 71 10.56 6.08 -20.15
CA LEU A 71 10.72 4.85 -20.93
C LEU A 71 11.43 5.08 -22.26
N GLN A 72 11.39 6.30 -22.79
CA GLN A 72 12.10 6.71 -24.01
C GLN A 72 13.50 7.28 -23.73
N GLY A 73 14.00 7.16 -22.50
CA GLY A 73 15.34 7.61 -22.10
C GLY A 73 15.50 9.11 -21.89
N LYS A 74 14.41 9.89 -21.98
CA LYS A 74 14.47 11.35 -21.81
C LYS A 74 14.59 11.71 -20.33
N PRO A 75 15.50 12.63 -19.94
CA PRO A 75 15.59 13.08 -18.56
C PRO A 75 14.32 13.82 -18.15
N GLN A 76 13.86 13.56 -16.93
CA GLN A 76 12.66 14.13 -16.35
C GLN A 76 12.93 14.52 -14.90
N GLN A 77 12.35 15.64 -14.49
CA GLN A 77 12.27 16.05 -13.09
C GLN A 77 10.81 15.93 -12.65
N VAL A 78 10.59 15.21 -11.56
CA VAL A 78 9.26 14.95 -10.99
C VAL A 78 9.20 15.54 -9.59
N THR A 79 8.13 16.25 -9.29
CA THR A 79 7.80 16.78 -7.97
C THR A 79 6.36 16.44 -7.65
N PHE A 80 6.09 16.06 -6.40
CA PHE A 80 4.75 15.78 -5.91
C PHE A 80 4.27 16.92 -5.03
N THR A 81 2.99 17.24 -5.10
CA THR A 81 2.38 18.25 -4.25
C THR A 81 1.19 17.63 -3.53
N VAL A 82 1.19 17.73 -2.20
CA VAL A 82 0.06 17.31 -1.36
C VAL A 82 -0.61 18.55 -0.81
N SER A 83 -1.92 18.68 -1.06
CA SER A 83 -2.75 19.77 -0.55
C SER A 83 -3.99 19.21 0.15
N PRO A 84 -4.46 19.86 1.24
CA PRO A 84 -5.69 19.45 1.89
C PRO A 84 -6.89 19.72 0.96
N VAL A 85 -7.80 18.75 0.88
CA VAL A 85 -9.07 18.94 0.19
C VAL A 85 -9.97 19.80 1.08
N LYS A 86 -10.30 21.01 0.64
CA LYS A 86 -11.34 21.82 1.28
C LYS A 86 -12.69 21.19 0.93
N ALA A 87 -13.31 20.49 1.88
CA ALA A 87 -14.71 20.10 1.74
C ALA A 87 -15.53 21.39 1.58
N THR A 88 -16.18 21.51 0.42
CA THR A 88 -17.06 22.64 0.08
C THR A 88 -18.45 22.38 0.67
#